data_AF-A0A067QEB6-F1
#
_entry.id   AF-A0A067QEB6-F1
#
_cell.length_a   1.000
_cell.length_b   1.000
_cell.length_c   1.000
_cell.angle_alpha   90.00
_cell.angle_beta   90.00
_cell.angle_gamma   90.00
#
_symmetry.space_group_name_H-M   'P 1'
#
loop_
_entity.id
_entity.type
_entity.pdbx_description
1 polymer ?
#
loop_
_entity_poly.entity_id
_entity_poly.type
_entity_poly.pdbx_seq_one_letter_code
_entity_poly.pdbx_strand_id
1 'polypeptide(L)'
;MTVEVYDPVTNRWTFVAPMLCGRRNHCCVAFHGSLYVLGGDNSTYNKLITEKYDPAEDTWTEIPHINYHSTCLKAEVIDKLIVICDYFDGIKIYNEEENTWYQATESNVYRFGMSICVVNNLPNAKDYVYKHRDKLVKGKRKKIVGLGNPVAASILLQRQF
;
A
#
# COMPACT_ATOMS: atom_id res chain seq x y z
N MET A 1 4.76 -19.24 6.49
CA MET A 1 3.43 -19.42 5.85
C MET A 1 3.66 -19.71 4.38
N THR A 2 2.85 -20.56 3.76
CA THR A 2 3.02 -20.95 2.36
C THR A 2 2.55 -19.85 1.41
N VAL A 3 3.18 -19.82 0.24
CA VAL A 3 2.80 -18.96 -0.89
C VAL A 3 2.76 -19.87 -2.11
N GLU A 4 1.79 -19.64 -2.97
CA GLU A 4 1.58 -20.43 -4.18
C GLU A 4 1.44 -19.50 -5.38
N VAL A 5 1.95 -19.93 -6.52
CA VAL A 5 1.78 -19.28 -7.81
C VAL A 5 0.88 -20.14 -8.70
N TYR A 6 -0.03 -19.51 -9.42
CA TYR A 6 -0.91 -20.17 -10.38
C TYR A 6 -0.37 -19.99 -11.80
N ASP A 7 -0.16 -21.11 -12.49
CA ASP A 7 0.14 -21.12 -13.92
C ASP A 7 -1.14 -21.41 -14.73
N PRO A 8 -1.66 -20.45 -15.52
CA PRO A 8 -2.86 -20.64 -16.33
C PRO A 8 -2.65 -21.60 -17.51
N VAL A 9 -1.42 -21.84 -17.96
CA VAL A 9 -1.12 -22.74 -19.07
C VAL A 9 -1.27 -24.20 -18.63
N THR A 10 -0.71 -24.54 -17.47
CA THR A 10 -0.82 -25.89 -16.91
C THR A 10 -2.05 -26.07 -16.00
N ASN A 11 -2.73 -24.98 -15.66
CA ASN A 11 -3.86 -24.92 -14.73
C ASN A 11 -3.52 -25.54 -13.38
N ARG A 12 -2.38 -25.14 -12.80
CA ARG A 12 -1.86 -25.68 -11.55
C ARG A 12 -1.37 -24.59 -10.62
N TRP A 13 -1.49 -24.86 -9.34
CA TRP A 13 -0.82 -24.11 -8.28
C TRP A 13 0.48 -24.83 -7.90
N THR A 14 1.54 -24.07 -7.71
CA THR A 14 2.84 -24.58 -7.23
C THR A 14 3.34 -23.72 -6.08
N PHE A 15 3.96 -24.35 -5.09
CA PHE A 15 4.60 -23.64 -3.99
C PHE A 15 5.80 -22.83 -4.48
N VAL A 16 5.94 -21.63 -3.91
CA VAL A 16 7.12 -20.77 -4.03
C VAL A 16 7.71 -20.54 -2.64
N ALA A 17 8.79 -19.75 -2.53
CA ALA A 17 9.38 -19.46 -1.24
C ALA A 17 8.34 -18.95 -0.23
N PRO A 18 8.35 -19.48 1.02
CA PRO A 18 7.39 -19.06 2.04
C PRO A 18 7.72 -17.66 2.54
N MET A 19 6.68 -16.90 2.90
CA MET A 19 6.84 -15.61 3.60
C MET A 19 7.67 -15.77 4.88
N LEU A 20 8.49 -14.76 5.17
CA LEU A 20 9.34 -14.66 6.36
C LEU A 20 8.50 -14.62 7.65
N CYS A 21 7.32 -13.98 7.60
CA CYS A 21 6.42 -13.89 8.75
C CYS A 21 4.99 -14.31 8.40
N GLY A 22 4.45 -15.24 9.21
CA GLY A 22 3.07 -15.68 9.09
C GLY A 22 2.08 -14.61 9.54
N ARG A 23 0.99 -14.43 8.78
CA ARG A 23 0.05 -13.34 8.98
C ARG A 23 -1.32 -13.66 8.39
N ARG A 24 -2.39 -13.11 8.93
CA ARG A 24 -3.72 -13.07 8.30
C ARG A 24 -4.15 -11.62 8.10
N ASN A 25 -5.22 -11.40 7.35
CA ASN A 25 -5.79 -10.06 7.09
C ASN A 25 -4.78 -9.05 6.49
N HIS A 26 -3.79 -9.54 5.74
CA HIS A 26 -2.78 -8.73 5.08
C HIS A 26 -3.30 -8.15 3.75
N CYS A 27 -2.56 -7.19 3.20
CA CYS A 27 -2.80 -6.66 1.86
C CYS A 27 -1.60 -6.98 0.96
N CYS A 28 -1.87 -7.21 -0.33
CA CYS A 28 -0.84 -7.45 -1.34
C CYS A 28 -0.94 -6.40 -2.45
N VAL A 29 0.20 -5.97 -2.98
CA VAL A 29 0.28 -5.11 -4.16
C VAL A 29 1.49 -5.47 -5.02
N ALA A 30 1.31 -5.53 -6.34
CA ALA A 30 2.40 -5.74 -7.27
C ALA A 30 3.01 -4.38 -7.65
N PHE A 31 4.32 -4.23 -7.50
CA PHE A 31 5.02 -2.99 -7.81
C PHE A 31 6.46 -3.27 -8.25
N HIS A 32 6.90 -2.65 -9.35
CA HIS A 32 8.24 -2.81 -9.93
C HIS A 32 8.73 -4.28 -10.04
N GLY A 33 7.83 -5.20 -10.40
CA GLY A 33 8.16 -6.62 -10.60
C GLY A 33 8.18 -7.46 -9.32
N SER A 34 7.98 -6.87 -8.14
CA SER A 34 7.87 -7.58 -6.88
C SER A 34 6.44 -7.59 -6.34
N LEU A 35 6.11 -8.59 -5.53
CA LEU A 35 4.87 -8.64 -4.76
C LEU A 35 5.12 -8.15 -3.34
N TYR A 36 4.48 -7.07 -2.93
CA TYR A 36 4.60 -6.50 -1.59
C TYR A 36 3.47 -7.02 -0.71
N VAL A 37 3.82 -7.45 0.50
CA VAL A 37 2.89 -7.89 1.52
C VAL A 37 2.94 -6.93 2.71
N LEU A 38 1.80 -6.29 2.96
CA LEU A 38 1.68 -5.14 3.85
C LEU A 38 0.70 -5.45 4.99
N GLY A 39 1.09 -5.08 6.21
CA GLY A 39 0.26 -5.20 7.42
C GLY A 39 -0.25 -6.62 7.68
N GLY A 40 -1.47 -6.68 8.22
CA GLY A 40 -2.08 -7.90 8.73
C GLY A 40 -1.90 -8.05 10.23
N ASP A 41 -2.27 -9.23 10.73
CA ASP A 41 -2.07 -9.60 12.11
C ASP A 41 -1.50 -11.02 12.22
N ASN A 42 -0.72 -11.26 13.28
CA ASN A 42 -0.18 -12.56 13.60
C ASN A 42 -0.60 -12.88 15.04
N SER A 43 -1.15 -14.06 15.28
CA SER A 43 -1.57 -14.51 16.62
C SER A 43 -0.38 -14.82 17.53
N THR A 44 0.81 -14.97 16.96
CA THR A 44 2.05 -15.12 17.72
C THR A 44 2.66 -13.75 17.95
N TYR A 45 3.18 -13.48 19.15
CA TYR A 45 3.78 -12.20 19.58
C TYR A 45 5.05 -11.79 18.80
N ASN A 46 5.29 -12.38 17.62
CA ASN A 46 6.38 -12.03 16.76
C ASN A 46 6.09 -10.68 16.09
N LYS A 47 7.13 -9.83 16.04
CA LYS A 47 7.12 -8.56 15.33
C LYS A 47 6.60 -8.78 13.90
N LEU A 48 5.47 -8.17 13.56
CA LEU A 48 5.01 -8.13 12.18
C LEU A 48 6.02 -7.32 11.37
N ILE A 49 6.36 -7.80 10.18
CA ILE A 49 7.26 -7.13 9.24
C ILE A 49 6.55 -6.87 7.92
N THR A 50 7.02 -5.90 7.17
CA THR A 50 6.56 -5.69 5.80
C THR A 50 7.60 -6.36 4.92
N GLU A 51 7.16 -7.13 3.94
CA GLU A 51 8.07 -7.93 3.12
C GLU A 51 7.66 -7.86 1.66
N LYS A 52 8.63 -8.01 0.76
CA LYS A 52 8.39 -8.13 -0.68
C LYS A 52 9.00 -9.41 -1.23
N TYR A 53 8.34 -10.00 -2.21
CA TYR A 53 8.75 -11.19 -2.94
C TYR A 53 9.30 -10.81 -4.30
N ASP A 54 10.48 -11.31 -4.60
CA ASP A 54 11.08 -11.27 -5.94
C ASP A 54 10.81 -12.60 -6.65
N PRO A 55 9.96 -12.63 -7.69
CA PRO A 55 9.67 -13.86 -8.44
C PRO A 55 10.84 -14.32 -9.32
N ALA A 56 11.81 -13.46 -9.64
CA ALA A 56 12.98 -13.86 -10.42
C ALA A 56 13.97 -14.69 -9.59
N GLU A 57 14.12 -14.31 -8.32
CA GLU A 57 15.02 -14.97 -7.38
C GLU A 57 14.32 -15.99 -6.47
N ASP A 58 12.98 -16.03 -6.49
CA ASP A 58 12.16 -16.80 -5.55
C ASP A 58 12.54 -16.52 -4.09
N THR A 59 12.63 -15.25 -3.71
CA THR A 59 13.04 -14.85 -2.35
C THR A 59 12.18 -13.74 -1.77
N TRP A 60 12.10 -13.71 -0.44
CA TRP A 60 11.44 -12.66 0.33
C TRP A 60 12.48 -11.76 1.00
N THR A 61 12.25 -10.45 0.97
CA THR A 61 13.08 -9.44 1.61
C THR A 61 12.23 -8.57 2.53
N GLU A 62 12.71 -8.34 3.77
CA GLU A 62 12.09 -7.36 4.68
C GLU A 62 12.28 -5.93 4.15
N ILE A 63 11.22 -5.15 4.20
CA ILE A 63 11.23 -3.71 3.95
C ILE A 63 10.79 -2.97 5.22
N PRO A 64 11.03 -1.65 5.32
CA PRO A 64 10.63 -0.87 6.47
C PRO A 64 9.18 -1.11 6.83
N HIS A 65 8.97 -1.47 8.09
CA HIS A 65 7.66 -1.84 8.58
C HIS A 65 6.76 -0.62 8.66
N ILE A 66 5.50 -0.81 8.28
CA ILE A 66 4.45 0.13 8.59
C ILE A 66 4.18 0.14 10.10
N ASN A 67 4.63 1.17 10.81
CA ASN A 67 4.39 1.25 12.25
C ASN A 67 2.89 1.05 12.59
N TYR A 68 2.65 0.10 13.51
CA TYR A 68 1.38 -0.31 14.15
C TYR A 68 0.48 -1.34 13.46
N HIS A 69 -0.30 -2.04 14.29
CA HIS A 69 -1.20 -3.17 13.99
C HIS A 69 -2.30 -2.77 13.00
N SER A 70 -1.96 -2.68 11.72
CA SER A 70 -2.91 -2.36 10.66
C SER A 70 -3.77 -3.57 10.33
N THR A 71 -4.94 -3.62 10.96
CA THR A 71 -6.05 -4.47 10.54
C THR A 71 -6.85 -3.69 9.51
N CYS A 72 -6.92 -4.16 8.27
CA CYS A 72 -7.61 -3.54 7.12
C CYS A 72 -6.83 -2.49 6.31
N LEU A 73 -5.61 -2.82 5.86
CA LEU A 73 -4.96 -2.05 4.80
C LEU A 73 -5.61 -2.33 3.43
N LYS A 74 -5.83 -1.28 2.66
CA LYS A 74 -5.96 -1.35 1.20
C LYS A 74 -4.74 -0.69 0.58
N ALA A 75 -4.16 -1.31 -0.44
CA ALA A 75 -2.97 -0.83 -1.12
C ALA A 75 -3.21 -0.70 -2.62
N GLU A 76 -2.64 0.33 -3.23
CA GLU A 76 -2.76 0.62 -4.65
C GLU A 76 -1.50 1.35 -5.12
N VAL A 77 -1.16 1.19 -6.40
CA VAL A 77 0.00 1.89 -6.98
C VAL A 77 -0.46 3.17 -7.66
N ILE A 78 0.14 4.29 -7.27
CA ILE A 78 -0.07 5.59 -7.91
C ILE A 78 1.27 6.08 -8.41
N ASP A 79 1.39 6.21 -9.72
CA ASP A 79 2.64 6.53 -10.41
C ASP A 79 3.77 5.54 -10.03
N LYS A 80 4.66 5.94 -9.13
CA LYS A 80 5.80 5.15 -8.63
C LYS A 80 5.77 4.96 -7.12
N LEU A 81 4.58 5.02 -6.53
CA LEU A 81 4.40 5.00 -5.08
C LEU A 81 3.37 3.94 -4.73
N ILE A 82 3.65 3.18 -3.69
CA ILE A 82 2.62 2.33 -3.07
C ILE A 82 1.87 3.21 -2.08
N VAL A 83 0.58 3.39 -2.32
CA VAL A 83 -0.31 4.12 -1.43
C VAL A 83 -1.14 3.12 -0.67
N ILE A 84 -1.22 3.30 0.63
CA ILE A 84 -2.12 2.53 1.46
C ILE A 84 -3.10 3.43 2.19
N CYS A 85 -4.28 2.89 2.42
CA CYS A 85 -5.29 3.49 3.26
C CYS A 85 -5.57 2.56 4.43
N ASP A 86 -5.33 3.07 5.64
CA ASP A 86 -5.60 2.41 6.90
C ASP A 86 -6.83 3.01 7.58
N TYR A 87 -7.53 2.18 8.35
CA TYR A 87 -8.74 2.55 9.07
C TYR A 87 -8.50 3.60 10.16
N PHE A 88 -7.45 3.44 10.97
CA PHE A 88 -7.12 4.31 12.10
C PHE A 88 -6.21 5.45 11.67
N ASP A 89 -5.26 5.13 10.79
CA ASP A 89 -4.08 5.98 10.57
C ASP A 89 -4.11 6.73 9.24
N GLY A 90 -5.20 6.68 8.47
CA GLY A 90 -5.35 7.45 7.25
C GLY A 90 -4.49 6.94 6.09
N ILE A 91 -3.87 7.84 5.33
CA ILE A 91 -3.14 7.49 4.11
C ILE A 91 -1.64 7.53 4.37
N LYS A 92 -0.96 6.42 4.08
CA LYS A 92 0.51 6.32 4.07
C LYS A 92 0.99 6.00 2.66
N ILE A 93 2.20 6.43 2.35
CA ILE A 93 2.80 6.29 1.02
C ILE A 93 4.19 5.73 1.20
N TYR A 94 4.52 4.66 0.48
CA TYR A 94 5.87 4.11 0.42
C TYR A 94 6.56 4.55 -0.87
N ASN A 95 7.75 5.11 -0.69
CA ASN A 95 8.68 5.40 -1.77
C ASN A 95 9.78 4.34 -1.75
N GLU A 96 9.86 3.53 -2.81
CA GLU A 96 10.89 2.49 -2.92
C GLU A 96 12.29 3.08 -3.12
N GLU A 97 12.43 4.18 -3.87
CA GLU A 97 13.73 4.80 -4.15
C GLU A 97 14.42 5.26 -2.86
N GLU A 98 13.63 5.73 -1.90
CA GLU A 98 14.11 6.16 -0.58
C GLU A 98 13.96 5.07 0.49
N ASN A 99 13.37 3.92 0.12
CA ASN A 99 12.97 2.85 1.02
C ASN A 99 12.32 3.39 2.30
N THR A 100 11.29 4.23 2.19
CA THR A 100 10.72 4.96 3.33
C THR A 100 9.21 5.15 3.22
N TRP A 101 8.51 5.02 4.35
CA TRP A 101 7.09 5.35 4.49
C TRP A 101 6.87 6.81 4.93
N TYR A 102 5.86 7.44 4.33
CA TYR A 102 5.43 8.80 4.62
C TYR A 102 3.95 8.82 5.01
N GLN A 103 3.62 9.62 6.03
CA GLN A 103 2.23 9.91 6.38
C GLN A 103 1.69 11.02 5.45
N ALA A 104 0.76 10.69 4.56
CA ALA A 104 0.19 11.65 3.62
C ALA A 104 -0.99 12.42 4.23
N THR A 105 -1.86 11.74 4.98
CA THR A 105 -3.02 12.38 5.64
C THR A 105 -3.34 11.69 6.95
N GLU A 106 -3.66 12.43 8.00
CA GLU A 106 -4.32 11.89 9.20
C GLU A 106 -5.81 11.72 8.91
N SER A 107 -6.41 10.61 9.35
CA SER A 107 -7.85 10.41 9.18
C SER A 107 -8.61 11.01 10.36
N ASN A 108 -9.49 11.96 10.09
CA ASN A 108 -10.43 12.49 11.09
C ASN A 108 -11.75 11.68 11.13
N VAL A 109 -11.90 10.66 10.29
CA VAL A 109 -13.13 9.89 10.14
C VAL A 109 -12.80 8.42 9.89
N TYR A 110 -13.32 7.56 10.76
CA TYR A 110 -13.25 6.11 10.63
C TYR A 110 -14.06 5.63 9.43
N ARG A 111 -13.46 4.84 8.53
CA ARG A 111 -14.14 4.34 7.33
C ARG A 111 -13.96 2.82 7.21
N PHE A 112 -15.09 2.10 7.31
CA PHE A 112 -15.14 0.65 7.13
C PHE A 112 -15.51 0.28 5.69
N GLY A 113 -15.06 -0.90 5.24
CA GLY A 113 -15.49 -1.49 3.97
C GLY A 113 -15.06 -0.69 2.74
N MET A 114 -13.97 0.07 2.83
CA MET A 114 -13.47 0.84 1.70
C MET A 114 -12.87 -0.08 0.64
N SER A 115 -13.20 0.20 -0.61
CA SER A 115 -12.35 -0.16 -1.75
C SER A 115 -11.60 1.08 -2.20
N ILE A 116 -10.36 0.88 -2.67
CA ILE A 116 -9.56 1.94 -3.28
C ILE A 116 -9.30 1.53 -4.72
N CYS A 117 -9.31 2.50 -5.62
CA CYS A 117 -8.86 2.32 -6.99
C CYS A 117 -8.25 3.62 -7.50
N VAL A 118 -7.41 3.49 -8.52
CA VAL A 118 -6.86 4.62 -9.27
C VAL A 118 -7.67 4.82 -10.53
N VAL A 119 -8.18 6.04 -10.71
CA VAL A 119 -8.81 6.45 -11.96
C VAL A 119 -7.93 7.50 -12.62
N ASN A 120 -7.47 7.16 -13.82
CA ASN A 120 -6.63 8.02 -14.64
C ASN A 120 -7.49 9.01 -15.45
N ASN A 121 -6.95 10.21 -15.67
CA ASN A 121 -7.53 11.22 -16.57
C ASN A 121 -8.97 11.64 -16.22
N LEU A 122 -9.33 11.66 -14.93
CA LEU A 122 -10.65 12.09 -14.50
C LEU A 122 -10.85 13.60 -14.83
N PRO A 123 -11.79 13.98 -15.72
CA PRO A 123 -11.89 15.35 -16.24
C PRO A 123 -12.11 16.41 -15.15
N ASN A 124 -12.76 16.01 -14.06
CA ASN A 124 -13.05 16.84 -12.90
C ASN A 124 -12.24 16.43 -11.66
N ALA A 125 -11.06 15.82 -11.82
CA ALA A 125 -10.18 15.43 -10.70
C ALA A 125 -9.99 16.56 -9.66
N LYS A 126 -9.88 17.81 -10.12
CA LYS A 126 -9.72 19.00 -9.27
C LYS A 126 -10.86 19.21 -8.28
N ASP A 127 -12.06 18.73 -8.58
CA ASP A 127 -13.24 18.86 -7.69
C ASP A 127 -13.16 17.89 -6.51
N TYR A 128 -12.41 16.80 -6.66
CA TYR A 128 -12.19 15.78 -5.63
C TYR A 128 -10.91 16.01 -4.82
N VAL A 129 -10.03 16.91 -5.26
CA VAL A 129 -8.86 17.31 -4.47
C VAL A 129 -9.33 18.15 -3.29
N TYR A 130 -8.86 17.79 -2.08
CA TYR A 130 -9.18 18.52 -0.86
C TYR A 130 -8.86 20.02 -1.00
N LYS A 131 -9.89 20.88 -0.91
CA LYS A 131 -9.83 22.33 -1.19
C LYS A 131 -8.84 23.13 -0.34
N HIS A 132 -8.32 22.55 0.75
CA HIS A 132 -7.31 23.17 1.61
C HIS A 132 -6.03 22.33 1.72
N ARG A 133 -5.67 21.61 0.65
CA ARG A 133 -4.42 20.83 0.57
C ARG A 133 -3.20 21.63 1.06
N ASP A 134 -3.12 22.91 0.73
CA ASP A 134 -2.02 23.78 1.14
C ASP A 134 -1.90 23.97 2.67
N LYS A 135 -3.01 23.81 3.41
CA LYS A 135 -3.02 23.84 4.88
C LYS A 135 -2.54 22.52 5.50
N LEU A 136 -2.78 21.38 4.85
CA LEU A 136 -2.20 20.08 5.24
C LEU A 136 -0.67 20.09 5.04
N VAL A 137 -0.19 20.80 4.01
CA VAL A 137 1.24 20.87 3.64
C VAL A 137 2.06 21.75 4.59
N LYS A 138 1.48 22.75 5.24
CA LYS A 138 2.22 23.68 6.14
C LYS A 138 2.76 23.03 7.42
N GLY A 139 2.24 21.87 7.83
CA GLY A 139 2.69 21.18 9.05
C GLY A 139 3.83 20.16 8.86
N LYS A 140 4.08 19.67 7.64
CA LYS A 140 5.01 18.53 7.41
C LYS A 140 5.93 18.71 6.20
N ARG A 141 6.22 19.96 5.81
CA ARG A 141 7.12 20.30 4.70
C ARG A 141 8.60 20.16 5.08
N LYS A 142 9.01 18.94 5.40
CA LYS A 142 10.40 18.49 5.26
C LYS A 142 10.36 17.04 4.74
N LYS A 143 10.18 16.86 3.42
CA LYS A 143 10.82 15.82 2.57
C LYS A 143 10.16 15.50 1.22
N ILE A 144 8.89 15.84 0.95
CA ILE A 144 8.21 15.37 -0.30
C ILE A 144 8.38 16.31 -1.51
N VAL A 145 9.05 17.47 -1.39
CA VAL A 145 9.13 18.48 -2.48
C VAL A 145 10.15 18.12 -3.59
N GLY A 146 10.69 16.90 -3.60
CA GLY A 146 11.70 16.48 -4.58
C GLY A 146 11.19 15.79 -5.85
N LEU A 147 9.93 15.32 -5.88
CA LEU A 147 9.43 14.49 -6.99
C LEU A 147 8.46 15.31 -7.86
N GLY A 148 8.80 15.40 -9.14
CA GLY A 148 8.11 16.20 -10.15
C GLY A 148 6.60 15.94 -10.23
N ASN A 149 5.89 16.93 -10.74
CA ASN A 149 4.43 17.00 -10.82
C ASN A 149 3.84 15.70 -11.44
N PRO A 150 3.15 14.85 -10.67
CA PRO A 150 2.56 13.64 -11.22
C PRO A 150 1.34 13.98 -12.08
N VAL A 151 1.14 13.18 -13.13
CA VAL A 151 -0.08 13.17 -13.94
C VAL A 151 -1.27 12.96 -12.99
N ALA A 152 -2.38 13.67 -13.19
CA ALA A 152 -3.47 13.75 -12.22
C ALA A 152 -4.20 12.38 -12.04
N ALA A 153 -3.66 11.52 -11.17
CA ALA A 153 -4.33 10.35 -10.64
C ALA A 153 -5.03 10.74 -9.32
N SER A 154 -6.30 10.36 -9.15
CA SER A 154 -7.06 10.59 -7.92
C SER A 154 -7.50 9.25 -7.32
N ILE A 155 -7.35 9.11 -6.00
CA ILE A 155 -7.88 7.96 -5.26
C ILE A 155 -9.37 8.15 -5.10
N LEU A 156 -10.16 7.26 -5.68
CA LEU A 156 -11.58 7.19 -5.41
C LEU A 156 -11.83 6.12 -4.35
N LEU A 157 -12.40 6.55 -3.22
CA LEU A 157 -12.86 5.68 -2.16
C LEU A 157 -14.34 5.40 -2.40
N GLN A 158 -14.69 4.18 -2.79
CA GLN A 158 -16.07 3.76 -2.94
C GLN A 158 -16.45 2.81 -1.79
N ARG A 159 -17.63 3.06 -1.21
CA ARG A 159 -18.26 2.16 -0.22
C ARG A 159 -19.09 1.15 -1.00
N GLN A 160 -18.79 -0.14 -0.86
CA GLN A 160 -19.71 -1.18 -1.34
C GLN A 160 -20.83 -1.36 -0.30
N PHE A 161 -22.07 -1.45 -0.79
CA PHE A 161 -23.29 -1.59 0.00
C PHE A 161 -23.44 -3.00 0.57
#